data_AF-A0A1M3HS35-F1
#
_entry.id   AF-A0A1M3HS35-F1
#
_cell.length_a   1.000
_cell.length_b   1.000
_cell.length_c   1.000
_cell.angle_alpha   90.00
_cell.angle_beta   90.00
_cell.angle_gamma   90.00
#
_symmetry.space_group_name_H-M   'P 1'
#
loop_
_entity.id
_entity.type
_entity.pdbx_description
1 polymer ?
#
loop_
_entity_poly.entity_id
_entity_poly.type
_entity_poly.pdbx_seq_one_letter_code
_entity_poly.pdbx_strand_id
1 'polypeptide(L)'
;MRKSPVDEEDYGPPEYGVRSSDIGSFLPEGTYRPVPIVWFASAWFLQSIVLLVVFFTLLNKHPAFNILACGLLTFAIGRWTFRRGMAEAGSGWRLFTGLALAFNWAVVSAGALALYWEAMGVG
;
A
#
# COMPACT_ATOMS: atom_id res chain seq x y z
N MET A 1 9.42 -28.69 50.49
CA MET A 1 9.05 -27.61 49.56
C MET A 1 7.98 -28.15 48.62
N ARG A 2 6.77 -27.59 48.68
CA ARG A 2 5.58 -28.04 47.93
C ARG A 2 5.59 -27.30 46.58
N LYS A 3 5.58 -28.00 45.45
CA LYS A 3 5.42 -27.39 44.12
C LYS A 3 4.12 -26.58 44.11
N SER A 4 4.20 -25.29 43.80
CA SER A 4 3.06 -24.41 43.60
C SER A 4 2.34 -24.80 42.30
N PRO A 5 1.01 -24.96 42.30
CA PRO A 5 0.25 -25.39 41.13
C PRO A 5 -0.09 -24.19 40.22
N VAL A 6 0.91 -23.45 39.75
CA VAL A 6 0.71 -22.21 38.96
C VAL A 6 1.30 -22.33 37.55
N ASP A 7 1.67 -23.53 37.12
CA ASP A 7 2.31 -23.74 35.79
C ASP A 7 1.31 -24.23 34.72
N GLU A 8 0.00 -24.22 34.99
CA GLU A 8 -1.03 -24.39 33.97
C GLU A 8 -1.56 -23.00 33.62
N GLU A 9 -0.88 -22.34 32.68
CA GLU A 9 -1.45 -21.21 31.96
C GLU A 9 -2.74 -21.70 31.28
N ASP A 10 -3.88 -21.25 31.80
CA ASP A 10 -5.19 -21.45 31.20
C ASP A 10 -5.23 -20.69 29.87
N TYR A 11 -4.81 -21.36 28.81
CA TYR A 11 -5.05 -20.94 27.43
C TYR A 11 -6.55 -21.07 27.19
N GLY A 12 -7.30 -20.01 27.55
CA GLY A 12 -8.71 -19.87 27.20
C GLY A 12 -8.95 -20.20 25.72
N PRO A 13 -10.20 -20.55 25.33
CA PRO A 13 -10.51 -21.09 24.01
C PRO A 13 -9.85 -20.25 22.90
N PRO A 14 -9.32 -20.90 21.84
CA PRO A 14 -8.31 -20.37 20.93
C PRO A 14 -8.75 -19.14 20.10
N GLU A 15 -9.93 -18.60 20.37
CA GLU A 15 -10.62 -17.66 19.50
C GLU A 15 -10.47 -16.18 19.90
N TYR A 16 -9.98 -15.82 21.09
CA TYR A 16 -9.76 -14.40 21.43
C TYR A 16 -8.72 -14.15 22.54
N GLY A 17 -7.56 -14.82 22.49
CA GLY A 17 -6.46 -14.55 23.42
C GLY A 17 -5.53 -13.47 22.90
N VAL A 18 -5.50 -12.29 23.55
CA VAL A 18 -4.36 -11.36 23.41
C VAL A 18 -3.16 -12.06 24.03
N ARG A 19 -2.29 -12.64 23.18
CA ARG A 19 -0.99 -13.14 23.64
C ARG A 19 -0.15 -11.95 24.05
N SER A 20 0.05 -11.79 25.36
CA SER A 20 1.06 -10.92 25.94
C SER A 20 2.34 -11.74 26.12
N SER A 21 3.45 -11.30 25.55
CA SER A 21 4.76 -11.89 25.86
C SER A 21 5.19 -11.44 27.26
N ASP A 22 5.70 -12.38 28.08
CA ASP A 22 6.21 -12.11 29.44
C ASP A 22 7.36 -11.08 29.49
N ILE A 23 8.00 -10.84 28.33
CA ILE A 23 8.99 -9.78 28.14
C ILE A 23 8.25 -8.47 27.81
N GLY A 24 7.73 -7.80 28.85
CA GLY A 24 7.57 -6.33 28.96
C GLY A 24 6.87 -5.54 27.85
N SER A 25 6.29 -6.19 26.84
CA SER A 25 5.67 -5.57 25.68
C SER A 25 4.19 -5.89 25.71
N PHE A 26 3.39 -4.92 26.15
CA PHE A 26 1.92 -4.93 26.07
C PHE A 26 1.38 -4.84 24.63
N LEU A 27 2.22 -5.03 23.61
CA LEU A 27 1.74 -5.14 22.24
C LEU A 27 1.02 -6.48 22.12
N PRO A 28 -0.29 -6.49 21.83
CA PRO A 28 -1.01 -7.71 21.54
C PRO A 28 -0.29 -8.41 20.37
N GLU A 29 0.33 -9.56 20.62
CA GLU A 29 0.87 -10.38 19.51
C GLU A 29 -0.26 -11.02 18.69
N GLY A 30 -1.51 -10.90 19.14
CA GLY A 30 -2.71 -11.20 18.39
C GLY A 30 -3.35 -9.97 17.76
N THR A 31 -3.32 -9.89 16.43
CA THR A 31 -4.31 -9.17 15.56
C THR A 31 -3.95 -7.77 15.03
N TYR A 32 -2.79 -7.17 15.32
CA TYR A 32 -2.35 -6.05 14.46
C TYR A 32 -1.78 -6.63 13.17
N ARG A 33 -2.62 -6.87 12.14
CA ARG A 33 -2.21 -7.48 10.86
C ARG A 33 -1.35 -6.47 10.08
N PRO A 34 -0.01 -6.53 10.11
CA PRO A 34 0.84 -5.53 9.44
C PRO A 34 0.79 -5.73 7.92
N VAL A 35 0.24 -6.87 7.46
CA VAL A 35 0.27 -7.32 6.07
C VAL A 35 -0.37 -6.31 5.11
N PRO A 36 -1.61 -5.82 5.30
CA PRO A 36 -2.20 -4.84 4.37
C PRO A 36 -1.41 -3.53 4.32
N ILE A 37 -0.87 -3.07 5.45
CA ILE A 37 -0.08 -1.84 5.52
C ILE A 37 1.23 -2.00 4.74
N VAL A 38 1.93 -3.13 4.92
CA VAL A 38 3.18 -3.41 4.20
C VAL A 38 2.93 -3.50 2.69
N TRP A 39 1.86 -4.17 2.26
CA TRP A 39 1.50 -4.25 0.84
C TRP A 39 1.08 -2.90 0.27
N PHE A 40 0.28 -2.13 1.01
CA PHE A 40 -0.06 -0.76 0.65
C PHE A 40 1.19 0.11 0.48
N ALA A 41 2.04 0.18 1.51
CA ALA A 41 3.24 1.01 1.51
C ALA A 41 4.18 0.60 0.36
N SER A 42 4.42 -0.70 0.20
CA SER A 42 5.27 -1.23 -0.88
C SER A 42 4.72 -0.84 -2.25
N ALA A 43 3.42 -1.01 -2.49
CA ALA A 43 2.78 -0.66 -3.75
C ALA A 43 2.83 0.85 -4.01
N TRP A 44 2.55 1.65 -2.99
CA TRP A 44 2.53 3.10 -3.08
C TRP A 44 3.92 3.68 -3.35
N PHE A 45 4.95 3.26 -2.61
CA PHE A 45 6.33 3.69 -2.85
C PHE A 45 6.86 3.22 -4.20
N LEU A 46 6.62 1.95 -4.56
CA LEU A 46 7.02 1.43 -5.87
C LEU A 46 6.36 2.23 -7.00
N GLN A 47 5.06 2.49 -6.89
CA GLN A 47 4.35 3.30 -7.87
C GLN A 47 4.91 4.71 -7.93
N SER A 48 5.08 5.41 -6.80
CA SER A 48 5.61 6.78 -6.76
C SER A 48 6.97 6.89 -7.46
N ILE A 49 7.89 5.95 -7.18
CA ILE A 49 9.22 5.94 -7.81
C ILE A 49 9.12 5.66 -9.31
N VAL A 50 8.38 4.63 -9.70
CA VAL A 50 8.24 4.23 -11.11
C VAL A 50 7.57 5.31 -11.94
N LEU A 51 6.48 5.92 -11.42
CA LEU A 51 5.79 7.00 -12.11
C LEU A 51 6.67 8.24 -12.22
N LEU A 52 7.45 8.58 -11.19
CA LEU A 52 8.36 9.72 -11.24
C LEU A 52 9.44 9.53 -12.32
N VAL A 53 10.05 8.34 -12.39
CA VAL A 53 11.04 8.02 -13.44
C VAL A 53 10.40 8.14 -14.82
N VAL A 54 9.24 7.52 -15.03
CA VAL A 54 8.55 7.54 -16.33
C VAL A 54 8.14 8.94 -16.72
N PHE A 55 7.63 9.72 -15.76
CA PHE A 55 7.24 11.11 -15.95
C PHE A 55 8.37 11.95 -16.54
N PHE A 56 9.55 11.91 -15.93
CA PHE A 56 10.72 12.65 -16.41
C PHE A 56 11.26 12.12 -17.73
N THR A 57 11.24 10.79 -17.97
CA THR A 57 11.70 10.23 -19.25
C THR A 57 10.81 10.63 -20.43
N LEU A 58 9.52 10.85 -20.19
CA LEU A 58 8.53 11.17 -21.22
C LEU A 58 8.14 12.65 -21.25
N LEU A 59 8.86 13.52 -20.53
CA LEU A 59 8.50 14.93 -20.35
C LEU A 59 8.42 15.72 -21.67
N ASN A 60 9.32 15.44 -22.61
CA ASN A 60 9.40 16.12 -23.91
C ASN A 60 8.51 15.48 -25.00
N LYS A 61 7.64 14.55 -24.62
CA LYS A 61 6.73 13.84 -25.54
C LYS A 61 5.31 14.35 -25.34
N HIS A 62 4.43 14.03 -26.29
CA HIS A 62 3.01 14.33 -26.15
C HIS A 62 2.47 13.76 -24.83
N PRO A 63 1.70 14.52 -24.04
CA PRO A 63 1.30 14.15 -22.67
C PRO A 63 0.53 12.83 -22.61
N ALA A 64 -0.19 12.48 -23.69
CA ALA A 64 -0.88 11.18 -23.78
C ALA A 64 0.06 9.99 -23.57
N PHE A 65 1.31 10.04 -24.04
CA PHE A 65 2.27 8.96 -23.79
C PHE A 65 2.55 8.79 -22.30
N ASN A 66 2.69 9.91 -21.59
CA ASN A 66 2.97 9.93 -20.17
C ASN A 66 1.78 9.36 -19.37
N ILE A 67 0.57 9.84 -19.67
CA ILE A 67 -0.68 9.39 -19.03
C ILE A 67 -0.90 7.88 -19.25
N LEU A 68 -0.75 7.40 -20.49
CA LEU A 68 -0.97 6.00 -20.83
C LEU A 68 0.09 5.08 -20.22
N ALA A 69 1.38 5.45 -20.29
CA ALA A 69 2.46 4.66 -19.70
C ALA A 69 2.30 4.56 -18.18
N CYS A 70 2.04 5.69 -17.51
CA CYS A 70 1.80 5.74 -16.07
C CYS A 70 0.55 4.96 -15.66
N GLY A 71 -0.52 5.01 -16.46
CA GLY A 71 -1.75 4.25 -16.22
C GLY A 71 -1.53 2.74 -16.34
N LEU A 72 -0.80 2.29 -17.37
CA LEU A 72 -0.47 0.87 -17.55
C LEU A 72 0.41 0.34 -16.40
N LEU A 73 1.39 1.11 -15.96
CA LEU A 73 2.26 0.73 -14.83
C LEU A 73 1.49 0.70 -13.51
N THR A 74 0.62 1.69 -13.29
CA THR A 74 -0.30 1.71 -12.15
C THR A 74 -1.21 0.48 -12.15
N PHE A 75 -1.76 0.10 -13.30
CA PHE A 75 -2.56 -1.11 -13.43
C PHE A 75 -1.75 -2.38 -13.15
N ALA A 76 -0.52 -2.48 -13.68
CA ALA A 76 0.35 -3.63 -13.45
C ALA A 76 0.72 -3.79 -11.97
N ILE A 77 1.13 -2.69 -11.31
CA ILE A 77 1.46 -2.65 -9.87
C ILE A 77 0.23 -2.96 -9.04
N GLY A 78 -0.90 -2.34 -9.35
CA GLY A 78 -2.18 -2.62 -8.69
C GLY A 78 -2.54 -4.10 -8.81
N ARG A 79 -2.56 -4.65 -10.02
CA ARG A 79 -2.87 -6.07 -10.25
C ARG A 79 -1.92 -7.00 -9.51
N TRP A 80 -0.62 -6.69 -9.45
CA TRP A 80 0.35 -7.45 -8.68
C TRP A 80 0.05 -7.42 -7.17
N THR A 81 -0.25 -6.23 -6.65
CA THR A 81 -0.57 -5.98 -5.23
C THR A 81 -1.86 -6.69 -4.81
N PHE A 82 -2.92 -6.55 -5.62
CA PHE A 82 -4.24 -7.15 -5.37
C PHE A 82 -4.30 -8.66 -5.55
N ARG A 83 -3.40 -9.26 -6.33
CA ARG A 83 -3.31 -10.73 -6.46
C ARG A 83 -2.50 -11.39 -5.34
N ARG A 84 -1.74 -10.61 -4.58
CA ARG A 84 -0.90 -11.10 -3.47
C ARG A 84 -1.53 -10.70 -2.14
N GLY A 85 -0.79 -10.09 -1.22
CA GLY A 85 -1.28 -9.91 0.15
C GLY A 85 -2.44 -8.95 0.32
N MET A 86 -2.82 -8.18 -0.70
CA MET A 86 -4.03 -7.36 -0.65
C MET A 86 -5.32 -8.14 -0.94
N ALA A 87 -5.21 -9.37 -1.48
CA ALA A 87 -6.34 -10.28 -1.73
C ALA A 87 -7.00 -10.80 -0.45
N GLU A 88 -6.28 -10.76 0.67
CA GLU A 88 -6.75 -11.23 1.99
C GLU A 88 -7.09 -10.06 2.93
N ALA A 89 -6.78 -8.83 2.53
CA ALA A 89 -7.07 -7.64 3.31
C ALA A 89 -8.59 -7.37 3.40
N GLY A 90 -9.02 -6.66 4.46
CA GLY A 90 -10.40 -6.18 4.58
C GLY A 90 -10.81 -5.24 3.45
N SER A 91 -12.12 -5.10 3.22
CA SER A 91 -12.69 -4.29 2.12
C SER A 91 -12.22 -2.84 2.14
N GLY A 92 -12.17 -2.21 3.33
CA GLY A 92 -11.70 -0.82 3.48
C GLY A 92 -10.25 -0.62 3.02
N TRP A 93 -9.38 -1.57 3.37
CA TRP A 93 -7.97 -1.55 2.98
C TRP A 93 -7.78 -1.69 1.47
N ARG A 94 -8.55 -2.59 0.83
CA ARG A 94 -8.54 -2.75 -0.63
C ARG A 94 -8.98 -1.48 -1.34
N LEU A 95 -10.08 -0.88 -0.87
CA LEU A 95 -10.62 0.35 -1.43
C LEU A 95 -9.62 1.50 -1.29
N PHE A 96 -9.08 1.71 -0.08
CA PHE A 96 -8.11 2.76 0.18
C PHE A 96 -6.86 2.61 -0.69
N THR A 97 -6.33 1.40 -0.83
CA THR A 97 -5.16 1.16 -1.69
C THR A 97 -5.47 1.47 -3.15
N GLY A 98 -6.63 1.04 -3.66
CA GLY A 98 -7.04 1.36 -5.02
C GLY A 98 -7.15 2.87 -5.25
N LEU A 99 -7.77 3.59 -4.32
CA LEU A 99 -7.92 5.04 -4.38
C LEU A 99 -6.58 5.76 -4.29
N ALA A 100 -5.68 5.33 -3.41
CA ALA A 100 -4.35 5.92 -3.29
C ALA A 100 -3.52 5.75 -4.55
N LEU A 101 -3.56 4.56 -5.17
CA LEU A 101 -2.86 4.32 -6.44
C LEU A 101 -3.47 5.17 -7.58
N ALA A 102 -4.80 5.26 -7.64
CA ALA A 102 -5.49 6.10 -8.62
C ALA A 102 -5.19 7.59 -8.43
N PHE A 103 -5.14 8.06 -7.18
CA PHE A 103 -4.78 9.43 -6.84
C PHE A 103 -3.37 9.77 -7.30
N ASN A 104 -2.39 8.90 -7.03
CA ASN A 104 -1.02 9.10 -7.47
C ASN A 104 -0.92 9.22 -9.01
N TRP A 105 -1.61 8.34 -9.72
CA TRP A 105 -1.68 8.40 -11.18
C TRP A 105 -2.37 9.69 -11.68
N ALA A 106 -3.44 10.13 -11.01
CA ALA A 106 -4.14 11.37 -11.35
C ALA A 106 -3.24 12.60 -11.18
N VAL A 107 -2.47 12.68 -10.10
CA VAL A 107 -1.51 13.77 -9.86
C VAL A 107 -0.47 13.84 -10.98
N VAL A 108 0.13 12.70 -11.34
CA VAL A 108 1.13 12.64 -12.43
C VAL A 108 0.52 13.01 -13.78
N SER A 109 -0.70 12.55 -14.04
CA SER A 109 -1.43 12.86 -15.27
C SER A 109 -1.78 14.35 -15.38
N ALA A 110 -2.24 14.96 -14.28
CA ALA A 110 -2.51 16.38 -14.21
C ALA A 110 -1.23 17.21 -14.38
N GLY A 111 -0.12 16.80 -13.77
CA GLY A 111 1.18 17.44 -13.96
C GLY A 111 1.66 17.40 -15.42
N ALA A 112 1.48 16.27 -16.11
CA ALA A 112 1.84 16.13 -17.52
C ALA A 112 1.01 17.06 -18.41
N LEU A 113 -0.29 17.17 -18.15
CA LEU A 113 -1.20 18.06 -18.87
C LEU A 113 -0.88 19.54 -18.61
N ALA A 114 -0.64 19.90 -17.35
CA ALA A 114 -0.32 21.26 -16.96
C ALA A 114 0.98 21.74 -17.65
N LEU A 115 2.05 20.95 -17.57
CA LEU A 115 3.32 21.30 -18.23
C LEU A 115 3.19 21.39 -19.75
N TYR A 116 2.39 20.53 -20.36
CA TYR A 116 2.11 20.62 -21.79
C TYR A 116 1.32 21.88 -22.16
N TRP A 117 0.32 22.24 -21.34
CA TRP A 117 -0.48 23.45 -21.52
C TRP A 117 0.40 24.71 -21.47
N GLU A 118 1.26 24.81 -20.46
CA GLU A 118 2.24 25.90 -20.32
C GLU A 118 3.19 25.96 -21.53
N ALA A 119 3.71 24.81 -21.99
CA ALA A 119 4.60 24.75 -23.15
C ALA A 119 3.94 25.20 -24.47
N MET A 120 2.61 25.08 -24.58
CA MET A 120 1.85 25.51 -25.76
C MET A 120 1.52 27.02 -25.74
N GLY A 121 1.85 27.76 -24.67
CA GLY A 121 1.66 29.21 -24.59
C GLY A 121 0.18 29.65 -24.58
N VAL A 122 -0.71 28.80 -24.05
CA VAL A 122 -2.16 29.08 -23.97
C VAL A 122 -2.55 29.68 -22.60
N GLY A 123 -1.57 30.23 -21.87
CA GLY A 123 -1.71 30.85 -20.55
C GLY A 123 -1.54 32.36 -20.58
#